data_AF-A0A7J6B7E8-F1
#
_entry.id   AF-A0A7J6B7E8-F1
#
_cell.length_a   1.000
_cell.length_b   1.000
_cell.length_c   1.000
_cell.angle_alpha   90.00
_cell.angle_beta   90.00
_cell.angle_gamma   90.00
#
_symmetry.space_group_name_H-M   'P 1'
#
loop_
_entity.id
_entity.type
_entity.pdbx_description
1 polymer ?
#
loop_
_entity_poly.entity_id
_entity_poly.type
_entity_poly.pdbx_seq_one_letter_code
_entity_poly.pdbx_strand_id
1 'polypeptide(L)'
;MNPAQIPFVRVNEEKVISKSELLSLLKTYNCYHEGKSFQLRLREEGGELIMEGLLNISWGLRRPIRLQMQDDHERFHFANAGLWRPESPGRDLGNENQQSPIQFSFESNNNEVTVPAKNSFDGLSSEEETPQLPRTRSDASFMNVQRRSKQRSSGDLQRVKRHRFSINGHFYNHKTSIFTPAYGSVTNVRVSSSMTTQQVLSLLLNKFRVENKADEFALYIVHESGERTKIKDTEYPLVSRVLHGPCEKIAKLFIMEKDLGEEVTYDVAQYIKFEMPVLDSFVTKLREEEEREISKLTEKYGVLKSVIQQQLKDISESADCV
;
A
#
# COMPACT_ATOMS: atom_id res chain seq x y z
N MET A 1 4.37 -34.38 -34.00
CA MET A 1 4.21 -34.18 -32.55
C MET A 1 5.04 -32.97 -32.17
N ASN A 2 4.42 -31.80 -31.94
CA ASN A 2 5.13 -30.62 -31.46
C ASN A 2 5.36 -30.77 -29.95
N PRO A 3 6.59 -30.56 -29.43
CA PRO A 3 6.82 -30.60 -28.00
C PRO A 3 6.06 -29.44 -27.36
N ALA A 4 5.21 -29.77 -26.40
CA ALA A 4 4.36 -28.85 -25.69
C ALA A 4 5.19 -27.72 -25.08
N GLN A 5 4.99 -26.50 -25.59
CA GLN A 5 5.33 -25.28 -24.85
C GLN A 5 4.56 -25.35 -23.54
N ILE A 6 5.25 -25.54 -22.43
CA ILE A 6 4.67 -25.39 -21.09
C ILE A 6 4.61 -23.88 -20.87
N PRO A 7 3.43 -23.24 -20.91
CA PRO A 7 3.35 -21.79 -20.82
C PRO A 7 3.53 -21.42 -19.34
N PHE A 8 4.65 -20.78 -19.10
CA PHE A 8 5.01 -20.21 -17.82
C PHE A 8 4.46 -18.79 -17.74
N VAL A 9 3.86 -18.40 -16.62
CA VAL A 9 3.38 -17.03 -16.38
C VAL A 9 4.37 -16.31 -15.48
N ARG A 10 4.86 -15.16 -15.96
CA ARG A 10 5.82 -14.35 -15.23
C ARG A 10 5.14 -13.66 -14.04
N VAL A 11 5.69 -13.84 -12.86
CA VAL A 11 5.19 -13.27 -11.59
C VAL A 11 6.08 -12.14 -11.10
N ASN A 12 7.37 -12.22 -11.43
CA ASN A 12 8.33 -11.14 -11.28
C ASN A 12 9.50 -11.35 -12.28
N GLU A 13 10.48 -10.46 -12.28
CA GLU A 13 11.71 -10.61 -13.06
C GLU A 13 12.41 -11.96 -12.80
N GLU A 14 12.32 -12.47 -11.57
CA GLU A 14 13.01 -13.67 -11.07
C GLU A 14 12.07 -14.89 -10.87
N LYS A 15 10.75 -14.67 -10.73
CA LYS A 15 9.80 -15.72 -10.34
C LYS A 15 8.78 -16.01 -11.44
N VAL A 16 8.56 -17.29 -11.66
CA VAL A 16 7.71 -17.81 -12.73
C VAL A 16 6.80 -18.90 -12.16
N ILE A 17 5.51 -18.88 -12.53
CA ILE A 17 4.52 -19.86 -12.09
C ILE A 17 4.05 -20.70 -13.29
N SER A 18 3.78 -21.98 -13.06
CA SER A 18 3.23 -22.86 -14.09
C SER A 18 1.77 -22.49 -14.43
N LYS A 19 1.36 -22.63 -15.70
CA LYS A 19 -0.06 -22.39 -16.08
C LYS A 19 -1.05 -23.20 -15.24
N SER A 20 -0.74 -24.45 -14.91
CA SER A 20 -1.59 -25.30 -14.07
C SER A 20 -1.78 -24.72 -12.67
N GLU A 21 -0.71 -24.23 -12.04
CA GLU A 21 -0.75 -23.64 -10.71
C GLU A 21 -1.51 -22.31 -10.72
N LEU A 22 -1.26 -21.45 -11.70
CA LEU A 22 -2.00 -20.20 -11.86
C LEU A 22 -3.51 -20.45 -12.06
N LEU A 23 -3.87 -21.41 -12.90
CA LEU A 23 -5.27 -21.78 -13.12
C LEU A 23 -5.93 -22.32 -11.86
N SER A 24 -5.20 -23.11 -11.07
CA SER A 24 -5.67 -23.61 -9.78
C SER A 24 -5.90 -22.46 -8.79
N LEU A 25 -4.94 -21.54 -8.67
CA LEU A 25 -5.06 -20.35 -7.82
C LEU A 25 -6.23 -19.47 -8.25
N LEU A 26 -6.38 -19.22 -9.55
CA LEU A 26 -7.48 -18.45 -10.12
C LEU A 26 -8.83 -19.10 -9.84
N LYS A 27 -8.93 -20.43 -9.95
CA LYS A 27 -10.17 -21.17 -9.64
C LYS A 27 -10.55 -21.00 -8.18
N THR A 28 -9.60 -21.15 -7.26
CA THR A 28 -9.81 -20.92 -5.82
C THR A 28 -10.20 -19.47 -5.53
N TYR A 29 -9.52 -18.52 -6.18
CA TYR A 29 -9.81 -17.09 -6.06
C TYR A 29 -11.24 -16.74 -6.49
N ASN A 30 -11.64 -17.22 -7.68
CA ASN A 30 -12.96 -16.95 -8.23
C ASN A 30 -14.10 -17.67 -7.50
N CYS A 31 -13.82 -18.82 -6.87
CA CYS A 31 -14.75 -19.51 -5.98
C CYS A 31 -15.07 -18.65 -4.75
N TYR A 32 -14.06 -18.03 -4.13
CA TYR A 32 -14.28 -17.11 -3.00
C TYR A 32 -15.14 -15.88 -3.38
N HIS A 33 -15.01 -15.42 -4.62
CA HIS A 33 -15.76 -14.29 -5.16
C HIS A 33 -16.98 -14.72 -5.99
N GLU A 34 -17.45 -15.95 -5.85
CA GLU A 34 -18.63 -16.42 -6.59
C GLU A 34 -19.85 -15.53 -6.30
N GLY A 35 -20.52 -15.08 -7.36
CA GLY A 35 -21.64 -14.14 -7.28
C GLY A 35 -21.26 -12.68 -6.95
N LYS A 36 -19.96 -12.33 -6.90
CA LYS A 36 -19.46 -10.97 -6.62
C LYS A 36 -18.74 -10.37 -7.82
N SER A 37 -18.61 -9.04 -7.86
CA SER A 37 -17.95 -8.29 -8.94
C SER A 37 -16.43 -8.43 -9.00
N PHE A 38 -15.81 -9.17 -8.07
CA PHE A 38 -14.36 -9.33 -7.93
C PHE A 38 -13.78 -10.59 -8.57
N GLN A 39 -14.59 -11.34 -9.32
CA GLN A 39 -14.08 -12.46 -10.11
C GLN A 39 -13.11 -11.95 -11.19
N LEU A 40 -11.98 -12.63 -11.31
CA LEU A 40 -10.95 -12.34 -12.29
C LEU A 40 -11.25 -13.12 -13.57
N ARG A 41 -11.16 -12.43 -14.71
CA ARG A 41 -11.34 -13.00 -16.04
C ARG A 41 -10.00 -13.40 -16.60
N LEU A 42 -9.94 -14.54 -17.28
CA LEU A 42 -8.76 -14.98 -18.00
C LEU A 42 -9.01 -14.82 -19.50
N ARG A 43 -8.07 -14.18 -20.19
CA ARG A 43 -8.03 -14.06 -21.65
C ARG A 43 -6.67 -14.54 -22.15
N GLU A 44 -6.63 -15.05 -23.37
CA GLU A 44 -5.40 -15.44 -24.05
C GLU A 44 -5.18 -14.47 -25.22
N GLU A 45 -4.11 -13.69 -25.15
CA GLU A 45 -3.75 -12.69 -26.17
C GLU A 45 -2.31 -12.95 -26.60
N GLY A 46 -2.08 -13.17 -27.89
CA GLY A 46 -0.72 -13.41 -28.41
C GLY A 46 -0.03 -14.69 -27.91
N GLY A 47 -0.77 -15.65 -27.35
CA GLY A 47 -0.20 -16.86 -26.73
C GLY A 47 0.18 -16.69 -25.25
N GLU A 48 -0.05 -15.50 -24.67
CA GLU A 48 0.12 -15.23 -23.25
C GLU A 48 -1.22 -15.21 -22.52
N LEU A 49 -1.23 -15.71 -21.29
CA LEU A 49 -2.40 -15.68 -20.42
C LEU A 49 -2.44 -14.36 -19.65
N ILE A 50 -3.46 -13.57 -19.93
CA ILE A 50 -3.71 -12.30 -19.24
C ILE A 50 -4.93 -12.48 -18.34
N MET A 51 -4.73 -12.19 -17.06
CA MET A 51 -5.79 -12.16 -16.06
C MET A 51 -6.20 -10.70 -15.83
N GLU A 52 -7.49 -10.41 -15.76
CA GLU A 52 -8.02 -9.05 -15.58
C GLU A 52 -9.15 -9.02 -14.57
N GLY A 53 -9.19 -7.98 -13.74
CA GLY A 53 -10.30 -7.77 -12.82
C GLY A 53 -10.13 -6.54 -11.94
N LEU A 54 -10.90 -6.50 -10.85
CA LEU A 54 -10.84 -5.43 -9.86
C LEU A 54 -9.84 -5.79 -8.76
N LEU A 55 -8.98 -4.84 -8.42
CA LEU A 55 -8.05 -4.92 -7.31
C LEU A 55 -8.41 -3.87 -6.27
N ASN A 56 -8.55 -4.30 -5.02
CA ASN A 56 -8.75 -3.40 -3.89
C ASN A 56 -7.40 -2.87 -3.39
N ILE A 57 -7.32 -1.56 -3.22
CA ILE A 57 -6.18 -0.88 -2.63
C ILE A 57 -6.70 -0.02 -1.48
N SER A 58 -6.18 -0.26 -0.29
CA SER A 58 -6.51 0.46 0.93
C SER A 58 -5.62 1.69 1.07
N TRP A 59 -6.17 2.80 1.53
CA TRP A 59 -5.38 3.99 1.83
C TRP A 59 -4.64 3.83 3.16
N GLY A 60 -3.31 3.88 3.13
CA GLY A 60 -2.45 3.76 4.30
C GLY A 60 -1.62 5.02 4.57
N LEU A 61 -1.99 6.15 3.95
CA LEU A 61 -1.25 7.40 4.06
C LEU A 61 -1.36 8.01 5.46
N ARG A 62 -0.23 8.48 5.99
CA ARG A 62 -0.17 9.21 7.27
C ARG A 62 -0.21 10.72 7.08
N ARG A 63 0.21 11.19 5.90
CA ARG A 63 0.22 12.61 5.53
C ARG A 63 -0.91 12.94 4.56
N PRO A 64 -1.46 14.17 4.64
CA PRO A 64 -2.38 14.65 3.62
C PRO A 64 -1.66 14.79 2.27
N ILE A 65 -2.38 14.51 1.19
CA ILE A 65 -1.90 14.68 -0.19
C ILE A 65 -2.65 15.82 -0.88
N ARG A 66 -2.16 16.27 -2.04
CA ARG A 66 -2.82 17.32 -2.83
C ARG A 66 -3.47 16.75 -4.07
N LEU A 67 -4.67 17.23 -4.36
CA LEU A 67 -5.35 16.94 -5.63
C LEU A 67 -5.22 18.15 -6.56
N GLN A 68 -5.15 17.90 -7.86
CA GLN A 68 -5.18 18.91 -8.88
C GLN A 68 -6.52 19.66 -8.85
N MET A 69 -6.45 20.99 -8.81
CA MET A 69 -7.63 21.84 -8.90
C MET A 69 -8.27 21.73 -10.27
N GLN A 70 -9.59 21.66 -10.30
CA GLN A 70 -10.35 21.71 -11.54
C GLN A 70 -10.55 23.17 -11.93
N ASP A 71 -9.97 23.59 -13.05
CA ASP A 71 -10.56 24.68 -13.83
C ASP A 71 -11.74 24.05 -14.60
N ASP A 72 -12.91 24.68 -14.55
CA ASP A 72 -14.18 24.18 -15.10
C ASP A 72 -14.17 23.90 -16.63
N HIS A 73 -13.03 24.03 -17.31
CA HIS A 73 -12.91 24.00 -18.76
C HIS A 73 -12.34 22.69 -19.35
N GLU A 74 -11.85 21.75 -18.54
CA GLU A 74 -11.27 20.50 -19.08
C GLU A 74 -12.12 19.28 -18.72
N ARG A 75 -13.15 19.03 -19.55
CA ARG A 75 -13.78 17.71 -19.64
C ARG A 75 -12.75 16.71 -20.16
N PHE A 76 -12.65 15.57 -19.49
CA PHE A 76 -11.75 14.47 -19.83
C PHE A 76 -11.90 14.01 -21.30
N HIS A 77 -10.82 14.08 -22.07
CA HIS A 77 -10.60 13.21 -23.22
C HIS A 77 -9.82 11.98 -22.74
N PHE A 78 -10.51 10.86 -22.49
CA PHE A 78 -9.85 9.57 -22.36
C PHE A 78 -9.33 9.15 -23.73
N ALA A 79 -8.07 9.45 -24.03
CA ALA A 79 -7.35 8.86 -25.15
C ALA A 79 -6.90 7.43 -24.79
N ASN A 80 -7.87 6.53 -24.52
CA ASN A 80 -7.72 5.09 -24.73
C ASN A 80 -9.05 4.36 -24.42
N ALA A 81 -9.97 4.40 -25.38
CA ALA A 81 -11.15 3.51 -25.41
C ALA A 81 -11.64 3.25 -26.85
N GLY A 82 -10.77 3.26 -27.86
CA GLY A 82 -11.21 3.28 -29.27
C GLY A 82 -10.41 2.50 -30.30
N LEU A 83 -9.30 1.84 -29.98
CA LEU A 83 -8.46 1.23 -31.01
C LEU A 83 -8.66 -0.28 -31.18
N TRP A 84 -9.91 -0.74 -31.36
CA TRP A 84 -10.22 -2.01 -32.04
C TRP A 84 -11.61 -1.95 -32.66
N ARG A 85 -11.70 -1.48 -33.91
CA ARG A 85 -12.74 -1.94 -34.83
C ARG A 85 -12.15 -2.00 -36.25
N PRO A 86 -12.23 -3.14 -36.95
CA PRO A 86 -11.80 -3.23 -38.34
C PRO A 86 -12.72 -2.40 -39.24
N GLU A 87 -12.10 -1.77 -40.23
CA GLU A 87 -12.67 -0.84 -41.21
C GLU A 87 -13.75 -1.46 -42.10
N SER A 88 -14.77 -0.66 -42.47
CA SER A 88 -15.28 -0.47 -43.84
C SER A 88 -16.54 0.43 -43.87
N PRO A 89 -16.86 1.12 -44.99
CA PRO A 89 -17.17 2.55 -44.98
C PRO A 89 -18.60 2.95 -45.39
N GLY A 90 -18.99 4.18 -45.03
CA GLY A 90 -19.95 4.98 -45.77
C GLY A 90 -21.20 5.44 -45.02
N ARG A 91 -21.30 6.75 -44.73
CA ARG A 91 -22.32 7.69 -45.23
C ARG A 91 -22.39 8.95 -44.37
N ASP A 92 -22.52 10.06 -45.10
CA ASP A 92 -22.55 11.44 -44.66
C ASP A 92 -23.90 11.91 -44.05
N LEU A 93 -23.78 13.08 -43.40
CA LEU A 93 -24.75 14.17 -43.16
C LEU A 93 -25.68 14.14 -41.93
N GLY A 94 -25.59 15.22 -41.13
CA GLY A 94 -26.79 15.96 -40.72
C GLY A 94 -26.99 16.27 -39.22
N ASN A 95 -26.43 17.39 -38.77
CA ASN A 95 -26.96 18.41 -37.84
C ASN A 95 -27.69 18.10 -36.50
N GLU A 96 -27.32 18.97 -35.54
CA GLU A 96 -28.12 19.63 -34.49
C GLU A 96 -28.42 18.96 -33.12
N ASN A 97 -27.69 19.50 -32.13
CA ASN A 97 -28.20 20.15 -30.91
C ASN A 97 -29.41 19.54 -30.18
N GLN A 98 -29.09 18.84 -29.09
CA GLN A 98 -29.76 18.94 -27.78
C GLN A 98 -28.87 18.26 -26.72
N GLN A 99 -27.98 19.02 -26.07
CA GLN A 99 -27.29 18.56 -24.85
C GLN A 99 -28.10 18.98 -23.64
N SER A 100 -28.96 18.08 -23.19
CA SER A 100 -29.39 18.01 -21.79
C SER A 100 -28.17 17.70 -20.91
N PRO A 101 -28.03 18.32 -19.72
CA PRO A 101 -26.93 17.98 -18.83
C PRO A 101 -27.15 16.55 -18.32
N ILE A 102 -26.31 15.62 -18.77
CA ILE A 102 -26.20 14.29 -18.18
C ILE A 102 -25.67 14.50 -16.76
N GLN A 103 -26.60 14.48 -15.81
CA GLN A 103 -26.32 14.38 -14.39
C GLN A 103 -25.56 13.08 -14.18
N PHE A 104 -24.24 13.17 -13.97
CA PHE A 104 -23.42 12.03 -13.54
C PHE A 104 -23.88 11.64 -12.14
N SER A 105 -24.82 10.69 -12.09
CA SER A 105 -25.06 9.85 -10.93
C SER A 105 -23.77 9.05 -10.69
N PHE A 106 -23.00 9.48 -9.70
CA PHE A 106 -21.96 8.64 -9.12
C PHE A 106 -22.64 7.35 -8.67
N GLU A 107 -22.25 6.21 -9.24
CA GLU A 107 -22.69 4.91 -8.72
C GLU A 107 -22.25 4.82 -7.26
N SER A 108 -23.23 4.74 -6.37
CA SER A 108 -23.04 4.52 -4.95
C SER A 108 -22.27 3.23 -4.73
N ASN A 109 -21.06 3.33 -4.19
CA ASN A 109 -20.35 2.18 -3.64
C ASN A 109 -21.07 1.73 -2.36
N ASN A 110 -21.85 0.65 -2.46
CA ASN A 110 -22.47 -0.02 -1.31
C ASN A 110 -21.41 -0.76 -0.50
N ASN A 111 -20.66 -0.04 0.33
CA ASN A 111 -19.91 -0.62 1.44
C ASN A 111 -20.44 0.00 2.73
N GLU A 112 -21.41 -0.66 3.36
CA GLU A 112 -21.85 -0.34 4.71
C GLU A 112 -20.67 -0.57 5.67
N VAL A 113 -20.13 0.52 6.23
CA VAL A 113 -19.24 0.47 7.38
C VAL A 113 -20.11 0.58 8.62
N THR A 114 -20.43 -0.55 9.25
CA THR A 114 -21.08 -0.57 10.56
C THR A 114 -20.06 -0.11 11.61
N VAL A 115 -20.14 1.15 12.04
CA VAL A 115 -19.42 1.65 13.21
C VAL A 115 -20.36 1.52 14.42
N PRO A 116 -19.96 0.87 15.53
CA PRO A 116 -20.84 0.74 16.68
C PRO A 116 -21.07 2.11 17.33
N ALA A 117 -22.34 2.49 17.46
CA ALA A 117 -22.77 3.65 18.22
C ALA A 117 -22.36 3.48 19.69
N LYS A 118 -21.52 4.40 20.20
CA LYS A 118 -21.32 4.59 21.63
C LYS A 118 -21.91 5.94 22.03
N ASN A 119 -22.65 5.85 23.14
CA ASN A 119 -23.52 6.85 23.71
C ASN A 119 -22.86 8.20 23.97
N SER A 120 -23.72 9.21 23.88
CA SER A 120 -23.63 10.56 24.41
C SER A 120 -22.85 10.66 25.73
N PHE A 121 -21.71 11.34 25.71
CA PHE A 121 -21.24 12.10 26.87
C PHE A 121 -20.41 13.29 26.39
N ASP A 122 -20.72 14.43 26.97
CA ASP A 122 -20.26 15.79 26.69
C ASP A 122 -18.79 15.99 27.13
N GLY A 123 -18.04 16.86 26.43
CA GLY A 123 -16.76 17.37 26.92
C GLY A 123 -15.54 17.23 25.99
N LEU A 124 -15.24 18.34 25.30
CA LEU A 124 -13.90 18.78 24.87
C LEU A 124 -13.10 17.87 23.92
N SER A 125 -13.43 17.90 22.62
CA SER A 125 -12.52 17.41 21.58
C SER A 125 -11.37 18.40 21.39
N SER A 126 -10.16 17.99 21.77
CA SER A 126 -8.90 18.53 21.26
C SER A 126 -8.99 18.57 19.73
N GLU A 127 -8.97 19.76 19.13
CA GLU A 127 -8.84 19.89 17.68
C GLU A 127 -7.49 19.28 17.28
N GLU A 128 -7.51 18.09 16.68
CA GLU A 128 -6.35 17.53 15.98
C GLU A 128 -5.96 18.54 14.88
N GLU A 129 -4.83 19.20 15.12
CA GLU A 129 -4.25 20.20 14.24
C GLU A 129 -3.93 19.54 12.89
N THR A 130 -4.77 19.80 11.89
CA THR A 130 -4.56 19.29 10.53
C THR A 130 -3.24 19.84 9.97
N PRO A 131 -2.31 18.98 9.50
CA PRO A 131 -1.05 19.44 8.93
C PRO A 131 -1.31 20.32 7.70
N GLN A 132 -0.81 21.55 7.70
CA GLN A 132 -0.91 22.45 6.57
C GLN A 132 0.35 22.36 5.71
N LEU A 133 0.19 21.96 4.46
CA LEU A 133 1.25 22.02 3.46
C LEU A 133 1.23 23.43 2.81
N PRO A 134 2.29 24.25 2.92
CA PRO A 134 2.32 25.60 2.34
C PRO A 134 2.37 25.57 0.80
N ARG A 135 1.61 26.44 0.13
CA ARG A 135 1.52 26.45 -1.35
C ARG A 135 2.47 27.40 -2.06
N THR A 136 2.82 28.52 -1.43
CA THR A 136 3.64 29.57 -2.03
C THR A 136 4.55 30.18 -0.97
N ARG A 137 5.58 30.94 -1.37
CA ARG A 137 6.45 31.66 -0.41
C ARG A 137 5.65 32.59 0.53
N SER A 138 4.49 33.07 0.08
CA SER A 138 3.53 33.88 0.84
C SER A 138 2.73 33.10 1.90
N ASP A 139 2.58 31.78 1.77
CA ASP A 139 1.93 30.94 2.81
C ASP A 139 2.87 30.69 4.00
N ALA A 140 4.18 30.56 3.73
CA ALA A 140 5.19 30.38 4.76
C ALA A 140 5.33 31.61 5.68
N SER A 141 5.07 32.82 5.17
CA SER A 141 5.12 34.05 5.98
C SER A 141 4.03 34.15 7.04
N PHE A 142 2.94 33.36 6.94
CA PHE A 142 1.92 33.30 7.99
C PHE A 142 2.30 32.39 9.17
N MET A 143 3.30 31.52 9.02
CA MET A 143 3.73 30.60 10.08
C MET A 143 4.63 31.25 11.14
N ASN A 144 5.15 32.46 10.88
CA ASN A 144 5.99 33.20 11.83
C ASN A 144 5.16 34.11 12.77
N VAL A 145 3.82 34.09 12.68
CA VAL A 145 2.96 34.78 13.64
C VAL A 145 2.69 33.84 14.82
N GLN A 146 3.62 33.82 15.76
CA GLN A 146 3.51 33.12 17.03
C GLN A 146 2.15 33.43 17.69
N ARG A 147 1.37 32.36 17.89
CA ARG A 147 0.46 32.15 19.03
C ARG A 147 -0.46 33.33 19.39
N ARG A 148 -1.59 33.43 18.68
CA ARG A 148 -2.83 33.92 19.29
C ARG A 148 -3.96 33.00 18.86
N SER A 149 -4.49 32.22 19.81
CA SER A 149 -5.71 31.44 19.64
C SER A 149 -6.87 32.40 19.37
N LYS A 150 -7.03 32.82 18.11
CA LYS A 150 -8.27 33.44 17.66
C LYS A 150 -9.33 32.34 17.72
N GLN A 151 -10.16 32.37 18.77
CA GLN A 151 -11.43 31.67 18.75
C GLN A 151 -12.13 32.03 17.45
N ARG A 152 -12.26 31.05 16.57
CA ARG A 152 -12.89 31.24 15.26
C ARG A 152 -14.33 31.65 15.52
N SER A 153 -14.76 32.75 14.89
CA SER A 153 -16.15 33.18 14.94
C SER A 153 -17.04 32.06 14.41
N SER A 154 -18.28 31.95 14.91
CA SER A 154 -19.26 30.95 14.43
C SER A 154 -19.46 31.03 12.91
N GLY A 155 -19.29 32.22 12.31
CA GLY A 155 -19.31 32.43 10.86
C GLY A 155 -18.07 31.89 10.12
N ASP A 156 -16.89 31.89 10.75
CA ASP A 156 -15.67 31.30 10.17
C ASP A 156 -15.73 29.78 10.22
N LEU A 157 -16.29 29.21 11.30
CA LEU A 157 -16.57 27.78 11.41
C LEU A 157 -17.57 27.32 10.34
N GLN A 158 -18.64 28.09 10.08
CA GLN A 158 -19.59 27.81 9.01
C GLN A 158 -18.99 27.97 7.61
N ARG A 159 -18.14 28.97 7.37
CA ARG A 159 -17.39 29.10 6.11
C ARG A 159 -16.47 27.90 5.89
N VAL A 160 -15.67 27.52 6.88
CA VAL A 160 -14.79 26.34 6.81
C VAL A 160 -15.60 25.07 6.55
N LYS A 161 -16.79 24.92 7.16
CA LYS A 161 -17.68 23.77 6.94
C LYS A 161 -18.27 23.70 5.52
N ARG A 162 -18.54 24.84 4.87
CA ARG A 162 -18.98 24.88 3.46
C ARG A 162 -17.89 24.49 2.47
N HIS A 163 -16.62 24.55 2.89
CA HIS A 163 -15.47 24.27 2.04
C HIS A 163 -14.88 22.87 2.22
N ARG A 164 -15.50 22.07 3.07
CA ARG A 164 -15.09 20.71 3.44
C ARG A 164 -16.14 19.76 2.92
N PHE A 165 -15.78 18.94 1.94
CA PHE A 165 -16.64 17.89 1.42
C PHE A 165 -16.05 16.54 1.81
N SER A 166 -16.90 15.62 2.26
CA SER A 166 -16.52 14.21 2.35
C SER A 166 -16.76 13.55 1.01
N ILE A 167 -15.71 13.16 0.31
CA ILE A 167 -15.82 12.35 -0.90
C ILE A 167 -15.60 10.91 -0.45
N ASN A 168 -16.64 10.07 -0.49
CA ASN A 168 -16.56 8.66 -0.08
C ASN A 168 -15.94 8.43 1.32
N GLY A 169 -16.18 9.34 2.27
CA GLY A 169 -15.61 9.28 3.62
C GLY A 169 -14.20 9.83 3.76
N HIS A 170 -13.55 10.23 2.66
CA HIS A 170 -12.28 10.97 2.70
C HIS A 170 -12.51 12.46 2.90
N PHE A 171 -11.57 13.13 3.53
CA PHE A 171 -11.63 14.56 3.76
C PHE A 171 -11.03 15.34 2.58
N TYR A 172 -11.81 16.21 1.94
CA TYR A 172 -11.32 17.11 0.89
C TYR A 172 -11.62 18.59 1.20
N ASN A 173 -10.58 19.41 1.21
CA ASN A 173 -10.68 20.86 1.29
C ASN A 173 -10.47 21.46 -0.10
N HIS A 174 -11.52 21.97 -0.72
CA HIS A 174 -11.45 22.46 -2.10
C HIS A 174 -10.73 23.81 -2.25
N LYS A 175 -10.54 24.58 -1.16
CA LYS A 175 -9.75 25.84 -1.23
C LYS A 175 -8.27 25.56 -1.30
N THR A 176 -7.86 24.55 -0.53
CA THR A 176 -6.48 24.18 -0.37
C THR A 176 -6.21 22.83 -1.02
N SER A 177 -7.05 22.34 -1.94
CA SER A 177 -6.94 21.05 -2.65
C SER A 177 -6.37 19.87 -1.82
N ILE A 178 -6.56 19.89 -0.50
CA ILE A 178 -5.90 18.97 0.43
C ILE A 178 -6.86 17.82 0.58
N PHE A 179 -6.35 16.63 0.35
CA PHE A 179 -7.05 15.39 0.49
C PHE A 179 -6.40 14.55 1.56
N THR A 180 -7.17 14.21 2.58
CA THR A 180 -6.77 13.30 3.65
C THR A 180 -7.62 12.05 3.51
N PRO A 181 -7.10 10.97 2.92
CA PRO A 181 -7.85 9.73 2.82
C PRO A 181 -8.03 9.13 4.21
N ALA A 182 -9.25 8.67 4.52
CA ALA A 182 -9.49 7.88 5.72
C ALA A 182 -8.63 6.62 5.71
N TYR A 183 -7.84 6.40 6.77
CA TYR A 183 -6.98 5.23 6.87
C TYR A 183 -7.80 3.94 6.79
N GLY A 184 -7.36 2.99 5.97
CA GLY A 184 -8.03 1.69 5.76
C GLY A 184 -9.26 1.75 4.86
N SER A 185 -9.66 2.92 4.37
CA SER A 185 -10.69 3.01 3.32
C SER A 185 -10.19 2.39 2.02
N VAL A 186 -11.08 1.74 1.28
CA VAL A 186 -10.72 0.91 0.13
C VAL A 186 -11.16 1.58 -1.17
N THR A 187 -10.27 1.60 -2.16
CA THR A 187 -10.57 1.94 -3.54
C THR A 187 -10.33 0.73 -4.44
N ASN A 188 -11.27 0.46 -5.34
CA ASN A 188 -11.06 -0.53 -6.40
C ASN A 188 -10.47 0.13 -7.67
N VAL A 189 -9.54 -0.57 -8.32
CA VAL A 189 -9.00 -0.22 -9.63
C VAL A 189 -9.07 -1.44 -10.55
N ARG A 190 -9.36 -1.22 -11.83
CA ARG A 190 -9.38 -2.31 -12.81
C ARG A 190 -7.97 -2.50 -13.37
N VAL A 191 -7.42 -3.70 -13.21
CA VAL A 191 -6.01 -4.01 -13.54
C VAL A 191 -5.88 -5.35 -14.26
N SER A 192 -4.78 -5.53 -14.98
CA SER A 192 -4.40 -6.80 -15.60
C SER A 192 -3.15 -7.40 -14.94
N SER A 193 -2.87 -8.68 -15.20
CA SER A 193 -1.67 -9.37 -14.74
C SER A 193 -0.38 -8.88 -15.39
N SER A 194 -0.47 -8.10 -16.47
CA SER A 194 0.66 -7.47 -17.16
C SER A 194 0.98 -6.06 -16.63
N MET A 195 0.12 -5.50 -15.75
CA MET A 195 0.37 -4.18 -15.19
C MET A 195 1.35 -4.24 -14.03
N THR A 196 2.41 -3.44 -14.13
CA THR A 196 3.41 -3.27 -13.08
C THR A 196 2.86 -2.44 -11.91
N THR A 197 3.50 -2.53 -10.75
CA THR A 197 3.20 -1.74 -9.55
C THR A 197 3.12 -0.25 -9.86
N GLN A 198 4.08 0.28 -10.64
CA GLN A 198 4.13 1.69 -11.01
C GLN A 198 2.94 2.11 -11.88
N GLN A 199 2.49 1.26 -12.81
CA GLN A 199 1.32 1.52 -13.63
C GLN A 199 0.02 1.50 -12.81
N VAL A 200 -0.12 0.53 -11.90
CA VAL A 200 -1.28 0.43 -10.99
C VAL A 200 -1.33 1.63 -10.04
N LEU A 201 -0.18 2.04 -9.50
CA LEU A 201 -0.06 3.21 -8.65
C LEU A 201 -0.45 4.49 -9.38
N SER A 202 0.07 4.68 -10.59
CA SER A 202 -0.28 5.80 -11.46
C SER A 202 -1.78 5.83 -11.79
N LEU A 203 -2.38 4.67 -12.08
CA LEU A 203 -3.82 4.55 -12.34
C LEU A 203 -4.65 5.01 -11.13
N LEU A 204 -4.27 4.57 -9.93
CA LEU A 204 -4.94 4.97 -8.69
C LEU A 204 -4.79 6.48 -8.43
N LEU A 205 -3.57 7.02 -8.53
CA LEU A 205 -3.30 8.44 -8.29
C LEU A 205 -4.02 9.32 -9.31
N ASN A 206 -4.05 8.92 -10.58
CA ASN A 206 -4.79 9.63 -11.64
C ASN A 206 -6.31 9.60 -11.42
N LYS A 207 -6.86 8.49 -10.91
CA LYS A 207 -8.28 8.39 -10.55
C LYS A 207 -8.71 9.46 -9.54
N PHE A 208 -7.80 9.85 -8.63
CA PHE A 208 -8.04 10.90 -7.65
C PHE A 208 -7.41 12.25 -8.03
N ARG A 209 -6.73 12.35 -9.18
CA ARG A 209 -5.98 13.53 -9.64
C ARG A 209 -4.95 14.01 -8.62
N VAL A 210 -4.17 13.11 -8.06
CA VAL A 210 -3.13 13.46 -7.09
C VAL A 210 -2.00 14.23 -7.79
N GLU A 211 -1.61 15.38 -7.22
CA GLU A 211 -0.53 16.24 -7.73
C GLU A 211 0.86 15.68 -7.41
N ASN A 212 0.97 14.95 -6.30
CA ASN A 212 2.21 14.31 -5.85
C ASN A 212 2.71 13.26 -6.86
N LYS A 213 4.03 13.11 -6.95
CA LYS A 213 4.65 12.10 -7.83
C LYS A 213 4.36 10.70 -7.33
N ALA A 214 4.19 9.76 -8.26
CA ALA A 214 4.00 8.34 -7.94
C ALA A 214 5.18 7.77 -7.12
N ASP A 215 6.40 8.27 -7.33
CA ASP A 215 7.62 7.83 -6.62
C ASP A 215 7.60 8.08 -5.10
N GLU A 216 6.74 8.98 -4.62
CA GLU A 216 6.55 9.25 -3.19
C GLU A 216 5.76 8.14 -2.49
N PHE A 217 5.11 7.27 -3.27
CA PHE A 217 4.25 6.21 -2.78
C PHE A 217 4.78 4.85 -3.20
N ALA A 218 4.40 3.83 -2.43
CA ALA A 218 4.62 2.45 -2.79
C ALA A 218 3.42 1.59 -2.35
N LEU A 219 3.27 0.44 -3.02
CA LEU A 219 2.29 -0.56 -2.62
C LEU A 219 2.89 -1.54 -1.63
N TYR A 220 2.15 -1.81 -0.56
CA TYR A 220 2.52 -2.76 0.48
C TYR A 220 1.43 -3.81 0.63
N ILE A 221 1.82 -5.05 0.90
CA ILE A 221 0.92 -6.11 1.33
C ILE A 221 1.03 -6.19 2.85
N VAL A 222 -0.10 -6.02 3.53
CA VAL A 222 -0.20 -6.11 4.98
C VAL A 222 -1.01 -7.35 5.34
N HIS A 223 -0.42 -8.26 6.10
CA HIS A 223 -1.07 -9.45 6.61
C HIS A 223 -1.69 -9.23 7.99
N GLU A 224 -2.67 -10.07 8.36
CA GLU A 224 -3.24 -10.13 9.72
C GLU A 224 -2.20 -10.49 10.80
N SER A 225 -1.13 -11.19 10.40
CA SER A 225 0.02 -11.47 11.28
C SER A 225 0.71 -10.18 11.74
N GLY A 226 0.61 -9.09 10.98
CA GLY A 226 1.38 -7.87 11.14
C GLY A 226 2.55 -7.76 10.15
N GLU A 227 2.80 -8.80 9.36
CA GLU A 227 3.81 -8.79 8.30
C GLU A 227 3.44 -7.73 7.26
N ARG A 228 4.43 -6.91 6.88
CA ARG A 228 4.29 -5.87 5.88
C ARG A 228 5.41 -5.98 4.88
N THR A 229 5.07 -6.34 3.65
CA THR A 229 6.03 -6.48 2.56
C THR A 229 5.76 -5.44 1.49
N LYS A 230 6.82 -4.81 0.99
CA LYS A 230 6.72 -3.87 -0.11
C LYS A 230 6.68 -4.65 -1.43
N ILE A 231 5.72 -4.31 -2.29
CA ILE A 231 5.71 -4.82 -3.68
C ILE A 231 6.73 -4.02 -4.48
N LYS A 232 7.64 -4.70 -5.18
CA LYS A 232 8.64 -4.02 -6.01
C LYS A 232 7.99 -3.27 -7.17
N ASP A 233 8.68 -2.25 -7.68
CA ASP A 233 8.17 -1.39 -8.76
C ASP A 233 7.93 -2.17 -10.07
N THR A 234 8.70 -3.24 -10.29
CA THR A 234 8.65 -4.13 -11.47
C THR A 234 7.74 -5.34 -11.30
N GLU A 235 7.18 -5.55 -10.10
CA GLU A 235 6.24 -6.64 -9.82
C GLU A 235 4.82 -6.34 -10.32
N TYR A 236 3.97 -7.37 -10.33
CA TYR A 236 2.59 -7.31 -10.83
C TYR A 236 1.59 -7.43 -9.66
N PRO A 237 0.97 -6.33 -9.18
CA PRO A 237 0.14 -6.35 -7.97
C PRO A 237 -1.06 -7.31 -8.03
N LEU A 238 -1.67 -7.49 -9.21
CA LEU A 238 -2.78 -8.42 -9.37
C LEU A 238 -2.32 -9.88 -9.17
N VAL A 239 -1.12 -10.22 -9.67
CA VAL A 239 -0.55 -11.56 -9.49
C VAL A 239 -0.19 -11.77 -8.03
N SER A 240 0.43 -10.79 -7.38
CA SER A 240 0.69 -10.83 -5.93
C SER A 240 -0.61 -11.01 -5.15
N ARG A 241 -1.70 -10.33 -5.53
CA ARG A 241 -3.00 -10.53 -4.87
C ARG A 241 -3.50 -11.97 -4.96
N VAL A 242 -3.38 -12.60 -6.13
CA VAL A 242 -3.81 -13.99 -6.33
C VAL A 242 -2.95 -14.96 -5.50
N LEU A 243 -1.66 -14.71 -5.39
CA LEU A 243 -0.73 -15.50 -4.57
C LEU A 243 -1.05 -15.44 -3.08
N HIS A 244 -1.35 -14.25 -2.56
CA HIS A 244 -1.72 -14.05 -1.16
C HIS A 244 -3.18 -14.43 -0.85
N GLY A 245 -3.97 -14.72 -1.90
CA GLY A 245 -5.35 -15.19 -1.82
C GLY A 245 -6.40 -14.07 -1.82
N PRO A 246 -7.69 -14.42 -1.94
CA PRO A 246 -8.79 -13.46 -2.15
C PRO A 246 -9.32 -12.78 -0.87
N CYS A 247 -9.00 -13.31 0.32
CA CYS A 247 -9.57 -12.81 1.58
C CYS A 247 -8.89 -11.51 2.06
N GLU A 248 -9.64 -10.41 2.09
CA GLU A 248 -9.15 -9.11 2.61
C GLU A 248 -8.91 -9.11 4.12
N LYS A 249 -9.38 -10.13 4.86
CA LYS A 249 -9.06 -10.25 6.30
C LYS A 249 -7.62 -10.71 6.52
N ILE A 250 -7.12 -11.58 5.63
CA ILE A 250 -5.82 -12.23 5.76
C ILE A 250 -4.70 -11.34 5.22
N ALA A 251 -4.90 -10.77 4.03
CA ALA A 251 -3.93 -9.92 3.37
C ALA A 251 -4.66 -8.76 2.68
N LYS A 252 -4.14 -7.55 2.82
CA LYS A 252 -4.67 -6.33 2.19
C LYS A 252 -3.55 -5.61 1.46
N LEU A 253 -3.86 -5.03 0.31
CA LEU A 253 -2.94 -4.12 -0.36
C LEU A 253 -3.18 -2.70 0.16
N PHE A 254 -2.11 -1.99 0.46
CA PHE A 254 -2.10 -0.61 0.92
C PHE A 254 -1.24 0.27 0.01
N ILE A 255 -1.69 1.49 -0.27
CA ILE A 255 -0.83 2.57 -0.72
C ILE A 255 -0.30 3.32 0.50
N MET A 256 1.02 3.43 0.63
CA MET A 256 1.70 4.11 1.75
C MET A 256 2.82 5.00 1.21
N GLU A 257 3.26 5.98 2.00
CA GLU A 257 4.42 6.79 1.64
C GLU A 257 5.71 5.97 1.70
N LYS A 258 6.56 6.09 0.69
CA LYS A 258 7.78 5.28 0.55
C LYS A 258 8.82 5.55 1.64
N ASP A 259 8.82 6.75 2.23
CA ASP A 259 9.70 7.16 3.33
C ASP A 259 9.23 6.68 4.70
N LEU A 260 7.94 6.37 4.85
CA LEU A 260 7.35 5.90 6.11
C LEU A 260 6.96 4.42 6.10
N GLY A 261 6.90 3.81 4.92
CA GLY A 261 6.52 2.42 4.72
C GLY A 261 7.64 1.47 5.14
N GLU A 262 7.75 1.23 6.44
CA GLU A 262 8.68 0.25 7.01
C GLU A 262 8.23 -1.18 6.70
N GLU A 263 9.14 -1.99 6.16
CA GLU A 263 8.95 -3.41 5.94
C GLU A 263 9.06 -4.17 7.26
N VAL A 264 8.09 -5.05 7.51
CA VAL A 264 8.04 -5.88 8.70
C VAL A 264 8.05 -7.33 8.25
N THR A 265 9.11 -8.04 8.60
CA THR A 265 9.24 -9.48 8.32
C THR A 265 8.30 -10.30 9.21
N TYR A 266 8.04 -11.54 8.80
CA TYR A 266 7.19 -12.47 9.55
C TYR A 266 7.66 -12.67 11.00
N ASP A 267 8.96 -12.78 11.23
CA ASP A 267 9.53 -13.00 12.57
C ASP A 267 9.31 -11.79 13.47
N VAL A 268 9.47 -10.57 12.93
CA VAL A 268 9.25 -9.32 13.67
C VAL A 268 7.77 -9.07 13.92
N ALA A 269 6.90 -9.43 12.96
CA ALA A 269 5.45 -9.22 13.05
C ALA A 269 4.83 -9.84 14.31
N GLN A 270 5.36 -10.97 14.78
CA GLN A 270 4.91 -11.65 15.99
C GLN A 270 5.07 -10.78 17.23
N TYR A 271 6.07 -9.89 17.23
CA TYR A 271 6.39 -9.05 18.38
C TYR A 271 5.63 -7.72 18.40
N ILE A 272 5.10 -7.26 17.26
CA ILE A 272 4.37 -5.97 17.14
C ILE A 272 3.15 -5.90 18.06
N LYS A 273 2.58 -7.05 18.42
CA LYS A 273 1.39 -7.15 19.28
C LYS A 273 1.71 -7.01 20.77
N PHE A 274 2.98 -7.03 21.18
CA PHE A 274 3.38 -6.85 22.57
C PHE A 274 3.60 -5.39 22.92
N GLU A 275 3.35 -5.05 24.20
CA GLU A 275 3.66 -3.72 24.72
C GLU A 275 5.16 -3.52 24.89
N MET A 276 5.62 -2.27 24.79
CA MET A 276 7.05 -1.90 24.94
C MET A 276 7.71 -2.50 26.19
N PRO A 277 7.11 -2.50 27.40
CA PRO A 277 7.75 -3.10 28.58
C PRO A 277 7.99 -4.61 28.44
N VAL A 278 7.10 -5.31 27.74
CA VAL A 278 7.24 -6.76 27.47
C VAL A 278 8.39 -6.99 26.49
N LEU A 279 8.48 -6.17 25.44
CA LEU A 279 9.59 -6.19 24.49
C LEU A 279 10.93 -5.91 25.17
N ASP A 280 11.00 -4.90 26.04
CA ASP A 280 12.20 -4.59 26.82
C ASP A 280 12.62 -5.77 27.72
N SER A 281 11.65 -6.49 28.28
CA SER A 281 11.93 -7.70 29.06
C SER A 281 12.52 -8.82 28.21
N PHE A 282 12.07 -9.00 26.96
CA PHE A 282 12.66 -9.96 26.04
C PHE A 282 14.09 -9.59 25.68
N VAL A 283 14.34 -8.32 25.37
CA VAL A 283 15.69 -7.81 25.06
C VAL A 283 16.63 -8.03 26.25
N THR A 284 16.16 -7.74 27.47
CA THR A 284 16.96 -7.93 28.69
C THR A 284 17.32 -9.40 28.88
N LYS A 285 16.35 -10.32 28.79
CA LYS A 285 16.61 -11.76 28.93
C LYS A 285 17.54 -12.31 27.84
N LEU A 286 17.40 -11.85 26.61
CA LEU A 286 18.29 -12.26 25.52
C LEU A 286 19.73 -11.80 25.75
N ARG A 287 19.94 -10.58 26.28
CA ARG A 287 21.27 -10.09 26.66
C ARG A 287 21.89 -10.90 27.80
N GLU A 288 21.09 -11.21 28.83
CA GLU A 288 21.56 -12.06 29.95
C GLU A 288 21.96 -13.47 29.47
N GLU A 289 21.21 -14.03 28.51
CA GLU A 289 21.54 -15.33 27.91
C GLU A 289 22.82 -15.26 27.07
N GLU A 290 22.95 -14.22 26.25
CA GLU A 290 24.14 -13.97 25.44
C GLU A 290 25.39 -13.81 26.32
N GLU A 291 25.32 -13.03 27.40
CA GLU A 291 26.43 -12.83 28.35
C GLU A 291 26.82 -14.14 29.05
N ARG A 292 25.84 -15.00 29.38
CA ARG A 292 26.10 -16.31 29.98
C ARG A 292 26.84 -17.24 29.01
N GLU A 293 26.42 -17.28 27.74
CA GLU A 293 27.08 -18.09 26.72
C GLU A 293 28.47 -17.55 26.39
N ILE A 294 28.66 -16.22 26.34
CA ILE A 294 29.99 -15.60 26.19
C ILE A 294 30.90 -16.00 27.35
N SER A 295 30.41 -15.93 28.59
CA SER A 295 31.19 -16.29 29.78
C SER A 295 31.63 -17.75 29.75
N LYS A 296 30.68 -18.66 29.44
CA LYS A 296 30.94 -20.10 29.30
C LYS A 296 31.92 -20.41 28.18
N LEU A 297 31.80 -19.72 27.04
CA LEU A 297 32.72 -19.87 25.92
C LEU A 297 34.12 -19.37 26.29
N THR A 298 34.21 -18.23 26.97
CA THR A 298 35.46 -17.63 27.44
C THR A 298 36.19 -18.55 28.42
N GLU A 299 35.48 -19.12 29.39
CA GLU A 299 36.05 -20.08 30.33
C GLU A 299 36.58 -21.33 29.61
N LYS A 300 35.77 -21.91 28.71
CA LYS A 300 36.17 -23.09 27.94
C LYS A 300 37.42 -22.85 27.09
N TYR A 301 37.49 -21.73 26.37
CA TYR A 301 38.68 -21.38 25.60
C TYR A 301 39.87 -20.99 26.48
N GLY A 302 39.61 -20.41 27.67
CA GLY A 302 40.65 -20.12 28.66
C GLY A 302 41.34 -21.38 29.15
N VAL A 303 40.58 -22.42 29.51
CA VAL A 303 41.12 -23.73 29.91
C VAL A 303 41.91 -24.36 28.76
N LEU A 304 41.35 -24.36 27.55
CA LEU A 304 42.03 -24.94 26.38
C LEU A 304 43.35 -24.23 26.08
N LYS A 305 43.37 -22.89 26.16
CA LYS A 305 44.58 -22.09 25.99
C LYS A 305 45.65 -22.45 27.02
N SER A 306 45.28 -22.60 28.29
CA SER A 306 46.21 -23.00 29.35
C SER A 306 46.81 -24.37 29.11
N VAL A 307 46.01 -25.36 28.66
CA VAL A 307 46.50 -26.71 28.33
C VAL A 307 47.51 -26.67 27.18
N ILE A 308 47.21 -25.93 26.11
CA ILE A 308 48.12 -25.78 24.97
C ILE A 308 49.43 -25.10 25.41
N GLN A 309 49.34 -24.05 26.23
CA GLN A 309 50.52 -23.35 26.74
C GLN A 309 51.38 -24.24 27.62
N GLN A 310 50.75 -25.08 28.45
CA GLN A 310 51.47 -26.04 29.29
C GLN A 310 52.20 -27.09 28.44
N GLN A 311 51.52 -27.69 27.46
CA GLN A 311 52.17 -28.62 26.53
C GLN A 311 53.31 -28.00 25.74
N LEU A 312 53.16 -26.75 25.27
CA LEU A 312 54.25 -26.03 24.60
C LEU A 312 55.46 -25.82 25.52
N LYS A 313 55.21 -25.52 26.79
CA LYS A 313 56.26 -25.31 27.78
C LYS A 313 57.00 -26.63 28.09
N ASP A 314 56.27 -27.71 28.30
CA ASP A 314 56.85 -29.04 28.54
C ASP A 314 57.71 -29.52 27.35
N ILE A 315 57.31 -29.20 26.11
CA ILE A 315 58.09 -29.49 24.90
C ILE A 315 59.37 -28.64 24.84
N SER A 316 59.33 -27.37 25.26
CA SER A 316 60.54 -26.52 25.29
C SER A 316 61.54 -26.97 26.36
N GLU A 317 61.08 -27.32 27.57
CA GLU A 317 61.96 -27.75 28.67
C GLU A 317 62.61 -29.12 28.40
N SER A 318 61.92 -30.00 27.68
CA SER A 318 62.47 -31.29 27.24
C SER A 318 63.48 -31.17 26.09
N ALA A 319 63.41 -30.11 25.27
CA ALA A 319 64.40 -29.84 24.22
C ALA A 319 65.70 -29.24 24.76
N ASP A 320 65.65 -28.49 25.88
CA ASP A 320 66.83 -27.90 26.52
C ASP A 320 67.62 -28.89 27.42
N CYS A 321 67.07 -30.07 27.68
CA CYS A 321 67.71 -31.13 28.49
C CYS A 321 68.46 -32.19 27.66
N VAL A 322 68.61 -31.99 26.34
CA VAL A 322 69.35 -32.86 25.41
C VAL A 322 70.58 -32.12 24.89
#